data_AF-A0A0N4VL83-F1
#
_entry.id   AF-A0A0N4VL83-F1
#
_cell.length_a   1.000
_cell.length_b   1.000
_cell.length_c   1.000
_cell.angle_alpha   90.00
_cell.angle_beta   90.00
_cell.angle_gamma   90.00
#
_symmetry.space_group_name_H-M   'P 1'
#
loop_
_entity.id
_entity.type
_entity.pdbx_description
1 polymer ?
#
loop_
_entity_poly.entity_id
_entity_poly.type
_entity_poly.pdbx_seq_one_letter_code
_entity_poly.pdbx_strand_id
1 'polypeptide(L)'
;MTNFDDDLFQYLSSNGSEEIMLESDVTSSSLIIVSRSTMQGETPNSITRATEECRKKIENMKPSEAFLSTLPAADKDLAEKIFKEVEIYVWMSEFSPSKLLSENWTQLLKLPTILERVQYLDFLSRKEYFKTKKEVKKASKEQVNISGYRALLSPLRNSKHIDLLIGSRFFKTMRLNEKPQMVADVRFLENDLKSAHISTLGRQMKIIIQENSIRREPFLMTMAGFPKAGEVASQFLKSVQFYDSPYLAQKFLPVLTKKSVEEIFPDRNEFVYISRHAKRYLEGPLDKKAYVFGLCFDYGRETLGVCRTHGFDIRRLPIEKHVKWVVGPKIIPYPNIVRILDNVYESNGDWGTALLNNISKRHLRQEEEQTASAHITREIKREQHERFDELIIGHITMGRSAHRDDRRRRDHDRSRSRERRHHHSEERKHPVKSSHSSEKQKDVSKNIEAVRSHMRSALDSVVASTSVQALEPETAVDLDLSATEAASRHREIERIEEGAFRPAVFQSTAGGAGGRIRKEDASDKFATVEKKQVAHDKAIFGAKWQDLQKREVSDTGDSELYIPESKREVELAGPKFFVDVKVREEKWLKLFRERRSNLMCS
;
A
#
# COMPACT_ATOMS: atom_id res chain seq x y z
N MET A 1 11.38 14.21 -69.35
CA MET A 1 12.79 14.27 -69.79
C MET A 1 13.65 14.03 -68.56
N THR A 2 14.46 12.95 -68.64
CA THR A 2 15.57 12.51 -67.75
C THR A 2 15.19 12.22 -66.29
N ASN A 3 14.90 10.97 -65.86
CA ASN A 3 15.71 9.73 -65.73
C ASN A 3 17.00 9.90 -64.92
N PHE A 4 17.04 9.20 -63.77
CA PHE A 4 18.17 8.58 -63.03
C PHE A 4 17.58 8.09 -61.68
N ASP A 5 16.98 6.89 -61.62
CA ASP A 5 17.54 5.54 -61.43
C ASP A 5 17.75 5.14 -59.95
N ASP A 6 16.80 4.33 -59.45
CA ASP A 6 16.97 2.93 -59.05
C ASP A 6 18.35 2.46 -58.54
N ASP A 7 18.63 2.66 -57.24
CA ASP A 7 19.76 1.97 -56.58
C ASP A 7 19.59 1.77 -55.06
N LEU A 8 18.38 1.42 -54.60
CA LEU A 8 18.15 1.10 -53.17
C LEU A 8 17.29 -0.13 -52.90
N PHE A 9 17.27 -1.11 -53.82
CA PHE A 9 16.49 -2.35 -53.66
C PHE A 9 17.29 -3.65 -53.83
N GLN A 10 18.62 -3.60 -53.75
CA GLN A 10 19.48 -4.77 -53.98
C GLN A 10 20.55 -5.00 -52.90
N TYR A 11 20.20 -4.83 -51.61
CA TYR A 11 21.10 -5.17 -50.49
C TYR A 11 20.46 -6.04 -49.39
N LEU A 12 19.32 -6.67 -49.65
CA LEU A 12 18.65 -7.58 -48.70
C LEU A 12 18.29 -8.95 -49.29
N SER A 13 19.10 -9.47 -50.21
CA SER A 13 18.94 -10.84 -50.70
C SER A 13 20.28 -11.45 -51.12
N SER A 14 21.10 -11.86 -50.14
CA SER A 14 22.08 -12.94 -50.29
C SER A 14 22.72 -13.27 -48.94
N ASN A 15 22.67 -14.55 -48.59
CA ASN A 15 23.19 -15.28 -47.43
C ASN A 15 22.02 -15.77 -46.58
N GLY A 16 21.54 -16.99 -46.78
CA GLY A 16 22.34 -18.20 -46.92
C GLY A 16 21.98 -19.05 -45.72
N SER A 17 21.08 -19.99 -45.97
CA SER A 17 20.58 -21.00 -45.07
C SER A 17 21.71 -21.80 -44.41
N GLU A 18 21.86 -21.67 -43.09
CA GLU A 18 22.42 -22.71 -42.24
C GLU A 18 21.36 -23.17 -41.24
N GLU A 19 20.89 -24.38 -41.51
CA GLU A 19 20.02 -25.20 -40.70
C GLU A 19 20.83 -25.71 -39.50
N ILE A 20 20.62 -25.12 -38.33
CA ILE A 20 21.09 -25.69 -37.06
C ILE A 20 19.86 -26.16 -36.29
N MET A 21 19.62 -27.47 -36.40
CA MET A 21 18.85 -28.26 -35.45
C MET A 21 19.46 -28.06 -34.05
N LEU A 22 18.70 -27.49 -33.13
CA LEU A 22 18.97 -27.58 -31.71
C LEU A 22 17.74 -28.14 -31.02
N GLU A 23 17.92 -29.38 -30.55
CA GLU A 23 17.02 -30.14 -29.71
C GLU A 23 16.57 -29.31 -28.50
N SER A 24 15.27 -29.33 -28.28
CA SER A 24 14.61 -28.73 -27.14
C SER A 24 14.78 -29.61 -25.90
N ASP A 25 15.86 -29.37 -25.14
CA ASP A 25 15.97 -29.88 -23.78
C ASP A 25 15.46 -28.84 -22.78
N VAL A 26 14.24 -29.10 -22.32
CA VAL A 26 13.59 -28.47 -21.18
C VAL A 26 14.38 -28.83 -19.92
N THR A 27 15.26 -27.93 -19.46
CA THR A 27 15.78 -27.99 -18.08
C THR A 27 15.34 -26.76 -17.30
N SER A 28 14.41 -27.04 -16.40
CA SER A 28 13.87 -26.16 -15.37
C SER A 28 14.99 -25.63 -14.47
N SER A 29 15.47 -24.42 -14.75
CA SER A 29 16.42 -23.72 -13.86
C SER A 29 15.67 -23.11 -12.69
N SER A 30 15.46 -23.96 -11.68
CA SER A 30 15.10 -23.56 -10.33
C SER A 30 16.18 -22.64 -9.77
N LEU A 31 15.80 -21.40 -9.43
CA LEU A 31 16.67 -20.48 -8.71
C LEU A 31 16.74 -20.96 -7.25
N ILE A 32 17.71 -21.82 -6.97
CA ILE A 32 18.08 -22.25 -5.63
C ILE A 32 18.53 -21.01 -4.86
N ILE A 33 17.64 -20.48 -4.02
CA ILE A 33 18.05 -19.69 -2.86
C ILE A 33 18.77 -20.69 -1.96
N VAL A 34 20.09 -20.58 -1.88
CA VAL A 34 20.87 -21.27 -0.85
C VAL A 34 20.52 -20.62 0.48
N SER A 35 19.40 -21.06 1.05
CA SER A 35 19.17 -21.01 2.48
C SER A 35 20.21 -21.93 3.09
N ARG A 36 21.29 -21.36 3.58
CA ARG A 36 22.27 -22.07 4.42
C ARG A 36 21.61 -22.31 5.79
N SER A 37 20.66 -23.23 5.81
CA SER A 37 20.14 -23.91 6.99
C SER A 37 20.44 -25.39 6.76
N THR A 38 21.70 -25.75 6.94
CA THR A 38 22.09 -27.14 7.14
C THR A 38 21.29 -27.70 8.31
N MET A 39 20.42 -28.66 8.01
CA MET A 39 19.82 -29.59 8.96
C MET A 39 20.94 -30.39 9.64
N GLN A 40 21.56 -29.79 10.65
CA GLN A 40 22.35 -30.51 11.64
C GLN A 40 21.46 -30.66 12.87
N GLY A 41 21.25 -31.90 13.30
CA GLY A 41 20.45 -32.21 14.48
C GLY A 41 20.85 -31.32 15.66
N GLU A 42 19.84 -30.79 16.36
CA GLU A 42 20.05 -29.97 17.54
C GLU A 42 20.72 -30.82 18.62
N THR A 43 22.04 -30.78 18.60
CA THR A 43 22.87 -31.27 19.70
C THR A 43 22.55 -30.44 20.96
N PRO A 44 22.78 -30.97 22.17
CA PRO A 44 22.67 -30.21 23.42
C PRO A 44 23.46 -28.88 23.44
N ASN A 45 24.31 -28.63 22.43
CA ASN A 45 24.98 -27.36 22.17
C ASN A 45 24.07 -26.23 21.64
N SER A 46 22.86 -26.48 21.10
CA SER A 46 21.99 -25.39 20.59
C SER A 46 21.21 -24.68 21.71
N ILE A 47 20.69 -25.45 22.67
CA ILE A 47 19.98 -24.92 23.85
C ILE A 47 20.95 -24.16 24.75
N THR A 48 22.19 -24.65 24.91
CA THR A 48 23.22 -23.92 25.65
C THR A 48 23.61 -22.62 24.96
N ARG A 49 23.68 -22.59 23.61
CA ARG A 49 23.93 -21.34 22.87
C ARG A 49 22.79 -20.32 23.00
N ALA A 50 21.53 -20.73 22.85
CA ALA A 50 20.39 -19.82 22.98
C ALA A 50 20.27 -19.24 24.39
N THR A 51 20.52 -20.06 25.42
CA THR A 51 20.54 -19.60 26.82
C THR A 51 21.73 -18.67 27.11
N GLU A 52 22.89 -18.92 26.50
CA GLU A 52 24.07 -18.06 26.62
C GLU A 52 23.90 -16.72 25.88
N GLU A 53 23.23 -16.70 24.73
CA GLU A 53 22.85 -15.47 24.02
C GLU A 53 21.84 -14.63 24.81
N CYS A 54 20.85 -15.26 25.44
CA CYS A 54 19.91 -14.57 26.32
C CYS A 54 20.63 -13.96 27.53
N ARG A 55 21.55 -14.70 28.16
CA ARG A 55 22.38 -14.18 29.27
C ARG A 55 23.21 -12.97 28.86
N LYS A 56 23.89 -13.03 27.71
CA LYS A 56 24.65 -11.90 27.17
C LYS A 56 23.77 -10.69 26.89
N LYS A 57 22.54 -10.88 26.39
CA LYS A 57 21.57 -9.80 26.19
C LYS A 57 21.13 -9.17 27.51
N ILE A 58 20.84 -9.99 28.53
CA ILE A 58 20.46 -9.50 29.86
C ILE A 58 21.59 -8.65 30.47
N GLU A 59 22.83 -9.11 30.34
CA GLU A 59 24.01 -8.36 30.80
C GLU A 59 24.14 -7.00 30.11
N ASN A 60 23.94 -6.96 28.78
CA ASN A 60 23.97 -5.72 28.00
C ASN A 60 22.82 -4.74 28.30
N MET A 61 21.72 -5.22 28.91
CA MET A 61 20.59 -4.39 29.28
C MET A 61 20.71 -3.84 30.70
N LYS A 62 21.67 -4.32 31.50
CA LYS A 62 21.88 -3.86 32.88
C LYS A 62 22.12 -2.34 32.91
N PRO A 63 21.55 -1.60 33.89
CA PRO A 63 21.85 -0.19 34.04
C PRO A 63 23.35 0.00 34.32
N SER A 64 23.94 1.05 33.74
CA SER A 64 25.35 1.34 33.96
C SER A 64 25.62 1.77 35.40
N GLU A 65 26.79 1.44 35.93
CA GLU A 65 27.18 1.81 37.30
C GLU A 65 27.17 3.34 37.50
N ALA A 66 27.58 4.08 36.48
CA ALA A 66 27.48 5.54 36.47
C ALA A 66 26.03 6.02 36.64
N PHE A 67 25.07 5.40 35.95
CA PHE A 67 23.65 5.73 36.08
C PHE A 67 23.09 5.35 37.45
N LEU A 68 23.46 4.19 37.99
CA LEU A 68 23.05 3.80 39.35
C LEU A 68 23.59 4.76 40.40
N SER A 69 24.81 5.29 40.23
CA SER A 69 25.41 6.24 41.18
C SER A 69 24.66 7.57 41.28
N THR A 70 23.99 8.00 40.20
CA THR A 70 23.24 9.26 40.16
C THR A 70 21.83 9.15 40.74
N LEU A 71 21.34 7.94 41.02
CA LEU A 71 19.98 7.71 41.50
C LEU A 71 19.86 7.82 43.03
N PRO A 72 18.76 8.41 43.55
CA PRO A 72 18.38 8.31 44.96
C PRO A 72 18.25 6.85 45.44
N ALA A 73 18.39 6.61 46.74
CA ALA A 73 18.32 5.26 47.30
C ALA A 73 17.00 4.53 46.97
N ALA A 74 15.86 5.22 47.05
CA ALA A 74 14.55 4.64 46.72
C ALA A 74 14.43 4.22 45.25
N ASP A 75 15.07 4.96 44.33
CA ASP A 75 15.04 4.67 42.90
C ASP A 75 15.99 3.53 42.52
N LYS A 76 17.02 3.26 43.34
CA LYS A 76 17.90 2.10 43.17
C LYS A 76 17.15 0.79 43.41
N ASP A 77 16.37 0.71 44.48
CA ASP A 77 15.55 -0.46 44.78
C ASP A 77 14.50 -0.70 43.68
N LEU A 78 13.89 0.39 43.17
CA LEU A 78 12.96 0.31 42.05
C LEU A 78 13.65 -0.14 40.76
N ALA A 79 14.85 0.37 40.47
CA ALA A 79 15.64 -0.02 39.31
C ALA A 79 16.01 -1.52 39.35
N GLU A 80 16.36 -2.06 40.52
CA GLU A 80 16.62 -3.50 40.69
C GLU A 80 15.36 -4.35 40.43
N LYS A 81 14.19 -3.89 40.88
CA LYS A 81 12.90 -4.55 40.60
C LYS A 81 12.58 -4.52 39.11
N ILE A 82 12.74 -3.37 38.46
CA ILE A 82 12.53 -3.22 37.01
C ILE A 82 13.54 -4.07 36.23
N PHE A 83 14.77 -4.22 36.70
CA PHE A 83 15.76 -5.07 36.05
C PHE A 83 15.33 -6.55 36.02
N LYS A 84 14.72 -7.06 37.10
CA LYS A 84 14.12 -8.41 37.11
C LYS A 84 12.95 -8.52 36.12
N GLU A 85 12.15 -7.47 35.97
CA GLU A 85 11.09 -7.42 34.95
C GLU A 85 11.65 -7.45 33.53
N VAL A 86 12.73 -6.70 33.26
CA VAL A 86 13.46 -6.72 31.99
C VAL A 86 14.04 -8.12 31.73
N GLU A 87 14.63 -8.76 32.73
CA GLU A 87 15.15 -10.12 32.61
C GLU A 87 14.05 -11.11 32.18
N ILE A 88 12.91 -11.07 32.86
CA ILE A 88 11.73 -11.90 32.52
C ILE A 88 11.24 -11.57 31.10
N TYR A 89 11.18 -10.30 30.72
CA TYR A 89 10.78 -9.88 29.37
C TYR A 89 11.70 -10.48 28.30
N VAL A 90 13.02 -10.43 28.50
CA VAL A 90 14.01 -10.95 27.55
C VAL A 90 13.87 -12.46 27.36
N TRP A 91 13.57 -13.19 28.44
CA TRP A 91 13.30 -14.63 28.37
C TRP A 91 12.00 -14.99 27.65
N MET A 92 10.97 -14.16 27.76
CA MET A 92 9.65 -14.44 27.18
C MET A 92 9.44 -13.88 25.77
N SER A 93 10.14 -12.80 25.41
CA SER A 93 9.95 -12.12 24.13
C SER A 93 10.77 -12.78 23.02
N GLU A 94 10.16 -12.94 21.84
CA GLU A 94 10.89 -13.33 20.62
C GLU A 94 11.89 -12.23 20.18
N PHE A 95 11.52 -10.96 20.42
CA PHE A 95 12.32 -9.78 20.07
C PHE A 95 12.48 -8.85 21.26
N SER A 96 13.71 -8.72 21.73
CA SER A 96 14.12 -7.79 22.79
C SER A 96 15.13 -6.76 22.26
N PRO A 97 15.18 -5.54 22.84
CA PRO A 97 16.20 -4.56 22.49
C PRO A 97 17.60 -5.10 22.82
N SER A 98 18.61 -4.73 22.04
CA SER A 98 19.99 -5.21 22.26
C SER A 98 20.65 -4.55 23.47
N LYS A 99 20.35 -3.27 23.72
CA LYS A 99 20.92 -2.44 24.79
C LYS A 99 19.90 -1.44 25.32
N LEU A 100 20.00 -1.12 26.61
CA LEU A 100 19.23 -0.03 27.23
C LEU A 100 20.16 1.10 27.64
N LEU A 101 19.93 2.29 27.10
CA LEU A 101 20.66 3.51 27.46
C LEU A 101 20.11 4.11 28.77
N SER A 102 20.88 4.99 29.40
CA SER A 102 20.46 5.69 30.63
C SER A 102 19.14 6.46 30.48
N GLU A 103 18.87 7.00 29.29
CA GLU A 103 17.61 7.65 28.93
C GLU A 103 16.42 6.66 28.98
N ASN A 104 16.63 5.44 28.46
CA ASN A 104 15.61 4.38 28.48
C ASN A 104 15.31 3.94 29.91
N TRP A 105 16.35 3.84 30.75
CA TRP A 105 16.21 3.53 32.18
C TRP A 105 15.47 4.62 32.95
N THR A 106 15.77 5.88 32.66
CA THR A 106 15.04 7.04 33.21
C THR A 106 13.56 6.98 32.84
N GLN A 107 13.26 6.61 31.58
CA GLN A 107 11.88 6.46 31.13
C GLN A 107 11.18 5.27 31.81
N LEU A 108 11.86 4.14 31.97
CA LEU A 108 11.31 2.96 32.66
C LEU A 108 10.96 3.26 34.13
N LEU A 109 11.79 4.04 34.83
CA LEU A 109 11.52 4.46 36.22
C LEU A 109 10.29 5.37 36.34
N LYS A 110 10.00 6.18 35.31
CA LYS A 110 8.82 7.06 35.28
C LYS A 110 7.51 6.31 35.04
N LEU A 111 7.56 5.11 34.46
CA LEU A 111 6.36 4.34 34.12
C LEU A 111 5.88 3.55 35.34
N PRO A 112 4.67 3.81 35.87
CA PRO A 112 4.22 3.23 37.14
C PRO A 112 3.90 1.74 37.01
N THR A 113 3.32 1.30 35.89
CA THR A 113 2.84 -0.08 35.73
C THR A 113 3.79 -0.98 34.95
N ILE A 114 3.78 -2.28 35.27
CA ILE A 114 4.55 -3.31 34.53
C ILE A 114 4.14 -3.32 33.05
N LEU A 115 2.84 -3.19 32.77
CA LEU A 115 2.31 -3.22 31.41
C LEU A 115 2.87 -2.09 30.55
N GLU A 116 2.93 -0.86 31.06
CA GLU A 116 3.50 0.28 30.34
C GLU A 116 4.99 0.10 30.09
N ARG A 117 5.74 -0.45 31.06
CA ARG A 117 7.17 -0.78 30.89
C ARG A 117 7.38 -1.85 29.80
N VAL A 118 6.57 -2.90 29.77
CA VAL A 118 6.60 -3.92 28.71
C VAL A 118 6.26 -3.33 27.34
N GLN A 119 5.24 -2.46 27.25
CA GLN A 119 4.90 -1.76 26.00
C GLN A 119 6.03 -0.85 25.52
N TYR A 120 6.73 -0.19 26.44
CA TYR A 120 7.90 0.62 26.12
C TYR A 120 9.07 -0.23 25.61
N LEU A 121 9.34 -1.38 26.21
CA LEU A 121 10.36 -2.33 25.73
C LEU A 121 10.02 -2.88 24.32
N ASP A 122 8.75 -3.20 24.05
CA ASP A 122 8.27 -3.62 22.71
C ASP A 122 8.41 -2.49 21.68
N PHE A 123 8.18 -1.23 22.08
CA PHE A 123 8.45 -0.09 21.21
C PHE A 123 9.95 0.01 20.86
N LEU A 124 10.85 -0.16 21.83
CA LEU A 124 12.29 -0.12 21.60
C LEU A 124 12.76 -1.26 20.69
N SER A 125 12.31 -2.50 20.93
CA SER A 125 12.67 -3.65 20.10
C SER A 125 12.22 -3.47 18.64
N ARG A 126 11.00 -2.96 18.42
CA ARG A 126 10.50 -2.64 17.07
C ARG A 126 11.30 -1.54 16.41
N LYS A 127 11.64 -0.47 17.13
CA LYS A 127 12.45 0.66 16.61
C LYS A 127 13.81 0.15 16.12
N GLU A 128 14.45 -0.72 16.89
CA GLU A 128 15.72 -1.35 16.54
C GLU A 128 15.58 -2.30 15.33
N TYR A 129 14.58 -3.17 15.34
CA TYR A 129 14.28 -4.07 14.21
C TYR A 129 14.06 -3.30 12.90
N PHE A 130 13.34 -2.18 12.92
CA PHE A 130 13.15 -1.36 11.73
C PHE A 130 14.45 -0.68 11.27
N LYS A 131 15.35 -0.33 12.20
CA LYS A 131 16.66 0.22 11.88
C LYS A 131 17.54 -0.83 11.20
N THR A 132 17.69 -2.01 11.81
CA THR A 132 18.47 -3.11 11.23
C THR A 132 17.90 -3.57 9.90
N LYS A 133 16.57 -3.69 9.76
CA LYS A 133 15.93 -4.02 8.48
C LYS A 133 16.18 -2.97 7.40
N LYS A 134 16.22 -1.67 7.75
CA LYS A 134 16.59 -0.61 6.82
C LYS A 134 18.06 -0.70 6.42
N GLU A 135 18.95 -0.96 7.37
CA GLU A 135 20.39 -1.12 7.13
C GLU A 135 20.70 -2.36 6.29
N VAL A 136 20.10 -3.51 6.59
CA VAL A 136 20.20 -4.73 5.78
C VAL A 136 19.62 -4.52 4.38
N LYS A 137 18.49 -3.79 4.25
CA LYS A 137 17.97 -3.39 2.92
C LYS A 137 18.90 -2.43 2.19
N LYS A 138 19.64 -1.58 2.91
CA LYS A 138 20.63 -0.67 2.32
C LYS A 138 21.87 -1.44 1.88
N ALA A 139 22.43 -2.27 2.76
CA ALA A 139 23.60 -3.10 2.51
C ALA A 139 23.34 -4.18 1.44
N SER A 140 22.16 -4.80 1.40
CA SER A 140 21.80 -5.73 0.31
C SER A 140 21.65 -5.01 -1.03
N LYS A 141 21.11 -3.78 -1.06
CA LYS A 141 21.13 -2.95 -2.27
C LYS A 141 22.56 -2.60 -2.70
N GLU A 142 23.48 -2.43 -1.75
CA GLU A 142 24.89 -2.12 -1.98
C GLU A 142 25.69 -3.35 -2.44
N GLN A 143 25.50 -4.53 -1.84
CA GLN A 143 26.12 -5.80 -2.24
C GLN A 143 25.63 -6.31 -3.59
N VAL A 144 24.34 -6.12 -3.91
CA VAL A 144 23.78 -6.41 -5.25
C VAL A 144 24.37 -5.47 -6.33
N ASN A 145 25.04 -4.38 -5.95
CA ASN A 145 25.79 -3.51 -6.85
C ASN A 145 27.26 -3.94 -7.04
N ILE A 146 27.82 -4.79 -6.16
CA ILE A 146 29.24 -5.23 -6.20
C ILE A 146 29.43 -6.48 -7.07
N SER A 147 28.38 -7.31 -7.25
CA SER A 147 28.41 -8.42 -8.22
C SER A 147 28.17 -7.89 -9.65
N GLY A 148 29.24 -7.44 -10.30
CA GLY A 148 29.26 -6.77 -11.61
C GLY A 148 28.54 -7.51 -12.75
N TYR A 149 28.19 -8.78 -12.59
CA TYR A 149 27.46 -9.57 -13.58
C TYR A 149 25.96 -9.24 -13.66
N ARG A 150 25.35 -8.64 -12.62
CA ARG A 150 23.94 -8.22 -12.67
C ARG A 150 23.75 -6.78 -13.18
N ALA A 151 24.83 -6.00 -13.27
CA ALA A 151 24.84 -4.65 -13.83
C ALA A 151 24.80 -4.66 -15.37
N LEU A 152 25.36 -5.70 -16.01
CA LEU A 152 25.40 -5.86 -17.46
C LEU A 152 24.07 -6.36 -18.08
N LEU A 153 23.23 -7.06 -17.31
CA LEU A 153 22.01 -7.70 -17.82
C LEU A 153 20.71 -6.92 -17.55
N SER A 154 20.79 -5.72 -16.96
CA SER A 154 19.60 -4.88 -16.76
C SER A 154 19.74 -3.56 -17.53
N PRO A 155 19.32 -3.51 -18.81
CA PRO A 155 19.31 -2.28 -19.62
C PRO A 155 18.47 -1.14 -19.00
N LEU A 156 17.72 -1.43 -17.93
CA LEU A 156 16.94 -0.51 -17.12
C LEU A 156 17.65 -0.03 -15.83
N ARG A 157 18.94 -0.36 -15.59
CA ARG A 157 19.69 0.16 -14.43
C ARG A 157 20.51 1.41 -14.71
N ASN A 158 20.71 1.76 -15.97
CA ASN A 158 21.31 3.05 -16.32
C ASN A 158 20.22 4.12 -16.24
N SER A 159 20.15 4.85 -15.13
CA SER A 159 19.18 5.93 -14.93
C SER A 159 19.18 6.91 -16.10
N LYS A 160 20.36 7.17 -16.70
CA LYS A 160 20.48 8.02 -17.90
C LYS A 160 19.73 7.44 -19.09
N HIS A 161 19.76 6.12 -19.30
CA HIS A 161 19.02 5.48 -20.40
C HIS A 161 17.51 5.53 -20.17
N ILE A 162 17.07 5.36 -18.91
CA ILE A 162 15.67 5.58 -18.54
C ILE A 162 15.26 7.03 -18.81
N ASP A 163 16.06 8.00 -18.36
CA ASP A 163 15.75 9.42 -18.54
C ASP A 163 15.73 9.80 -20.03
N LEU A 164 16.62 9.21 -20.86
CA LEU A 164 16.60 9.36 -22.32
C LEU A 164 15.34 8.74 -22.95
N LEU A 165 14.91 7.56 -22.52
CA LEU A 165 13.69 6.91 -22.99
C LEU A 165 12.44 7.70 -22.59
N ILE A 166 12.39 8.19 -21.36
CA ILE A 166 11.31 9.07 -20.89
C ILE A 166 11.32 10.34 -21.74
N GLY A 167 12.50 10.95 -21.91
CA GLY A 167 12.67 12.16 -22.70
C GLY A 167 12.23 12.00 -24.16
N SER A 168 12.57 10.89 -24.81
CA SER A 168 12.18 10.64 -26.21
C SER A 168 10.66 10.57 -26.36
N ARG A 169 9.94 10.02 -25.38
CA ARG A 169 8.47 9.99 -25.34
C ARG A 169 7.88 11.39 -25.17
N PHE A 170 8.42 12.20 -24.26
CA PHE A 170 8.01 13.60 -24.11
C PHE A 170 8.28 14.40 -25.37
N PHE A 171 9.46 14.25 -25.99
CA PHE A 171 9.78 14.91 -27.25
C PHE A 171 8.84 14.48 -28.38
N LYS A 172 8.47 13.20 -28.45
CA LYS A 172 7.44 12.72 -29.40
C LYS A 172 6.12 13.46 -29.16
N THR A 173 5.62 13.49 -27.92
CA THR A 173 4.38 14.19 -27.58
C THR A 173 4.46 15.67 -27.95
N MET A 174 5.56 16.37 -27.62
CA MET A 174 5.76 17.79 -27.92
C MET A 174 5.77 18.06 -29.44
N ARG A 175 6.39 17.18 -30.23
CA ARG A 175 6.48 17.35 -31.69
C ARG A 175 5.16 17.10 -32.40
N LEU A 176 4.40 16.11 -31.94
CA LEU A 176 3.09 15.80 -32.54
C LEU A 176 2.03 16.79 -32.07
N ASN A 177 2.07 17.20 -30.80
CA ASN A 177 1.12 18.15 -30.20
C ASN A 177 -0.36 17.75 -30.39
N GLU A 178 -0.63 16.44 -30.53
CA GLU A 178 -1.97 15.88 -30.68
C GLU A 178 -2.64 15.63 -29.32
N LYS A 179 -1.84 15.20 -28.33
CA LYS A 179 -2.32 14.87 -26.98
C LYS A 179 -2.55 16.15 -26.17
N PRO A 180 -3.72 16.33 -25.54
CA PRO A 180 -4.02 17.55 -24.80
C PRO A 180 -3.11 17.74 -23.59
N GLN A 181 -2.88 18.98 -23.18
CA GLN A 181 -2.08 19.29 -22.00
C GLN A 181 -2.88 19.10 -20.71
N MET A 182 -2.22 18.63 -19.67
CA MET A 182 -2.80 18.54 -18.32
C MET A 182 -2.29 19.70 -17.47
N VAL A 183 -3.20 20.47 -16.89
CA VAL A 183 -2.84 21.63 -16.08
C VAL A 183 -3.34 21.42 -14.66
N ALA A 184 -2.42 21.44 -13.70
CA ALA A 184 -2.75 21.52 -12.29
C ALA A 184 -2.75 22.99 -11.89
N ASP A 185 -3.91 23.56 -11.56
CA ASP A 185 -3.98 24.92 -11.05
C ASP A 185 -3.65 24.92 -9.56
N VAL A 186 -2.52 25.50 -9.19
CA VAL A 186 -1.91 25.45 -7.86
C VAL A 186 -2.33 26.64 -7.00
N ARG A 187 -3.07 27.61 -7.55
CA ARG A 187 -3.55 28.78 -6.79
C ARG A 187 -4.37 28.41 -5.55
N PHE A 188 -5.00 27.24 -5.58
CA PHE A 188 -5.80 26.72 -4.47
C PHE A 188 -4.98 26.23 -3.26
N LEU A 189 -3.64 26.23 -3.35
CA LEU A 189 -2.79 25.93 -2.20
C LEU A 189 -2.70 27.11 -1.21
N GLU A 190 -2.99 28.34 -1.65
CA GLU A 190 -2.84 29.53 -0.83
C GLU A 190 -4.05 29.72 0.11
N ASN A 191 -3.77 29.68 1.42
CA ASN A 191 -4.62 29.99 2.59
C ASN A 191 -5.62 28.90 3.05
N ASP A 192 -5.57 28.62 4.36
CA ASP A 192 -6.43 27.72 5.16
C ASP A 192 -6.35 26.20 4.92
N LEU A 193 -5.48 25.72 4.03
CA LEU A 193 -5.24 24.29 3.90
C LEU A 193 -4.34 23.76 5.03
N LYS A 194 -4.83 22.76 5.76
CA LYS A 194 -4.04 22.02 6.74
C LYS A 194 -2.78 21.42 6.08
N SER A 195 -1.66 21.44 6.80
CA SER A 195 -0.39 20.81 6.39
C SER A 195 -0.54 19.36 5.87
N ALA A 196 -1.42 18.57 6.49
CA ALA A 196 -1.74 17.20 6.04
C ALA A 196 -2.40 17.15 4.64
N HIS A 197 -3.23 18.13 4.31
CA HIS A 197 -3.88 18.26 3.01
C HIS A 197 -2.86 18.60 1.92
N ILE A 198 -1.99 19.57 2.16
CA ILE A 198 -0.90 19.95 1.25
C ILE A 198 -0.02 18.73 0.94
N SER A 199 0.36 18.00 1.99
CA SER A 199 1.19 16.79 1.86
C SER A 199 0.50 15.68 1.06
N THR A 200 -0.81 15.55 1.20
CA THR A 200 -1.61 14.57 0.46
C THR A 200 -1.74 14.96 -1.02
N LEU A 201 -1.97 16.24 -1.33
CA LEU A 201 -1.99 16.74 -2.71
C LEU A 201 -0.63 16.57 -3.39
N GLY A 202 0.46 16.90 -2.68
CA GLY A 202 1.83 16.66 -3.17
C GLY A 202 2.10 15.18 -3.46
N ARG A 203 1.63 14.27 -2.61
CA ARG A 203 1.73 12.81 -2.84
C ARG A 203 0.90 12.35 -4.04
N GLN A 204 -0.31 12.89 -4.24
CA GLN A 204 -1.11 12.60 -5.43
C GLN A 204 -0.39 13.08 -6.70
N MET A 205 0.18 14.29 -6.67
CA MET A 205 0.95 14.82 -7.78
C MET A 205 2.21 13.99 -8.07
N LYS A 206 2.90 13.51 -7.04
CA LYS A 206 4.01 12.58 -7.19
C LYS A 206 3.59 11.32 -7.98
N ILE A 207 2.46 10.73 -7.62
CA ILE A 207 1.93 9.53 -8.31
C ILE A 207 1.62 9.86 -9.77
N ILE A 208 0.97 11.00 -10.04
CA ILE A 208 0.67 11.43 -11.42
C ILE A 208 1.96 11.57 -12.23
N ILE A 209 2.99 12.24 -11.71
CA ILE A 209 4.26 12.41 -12.42
C ILE A 209 4.92 11.05 -12.71
N GLN A 210 4.95 10.14 -11.73
CA GLN A 210 5.51 8.80 -11.89
C GLN A 210 4.81 7.97 -12.96
N GLU A 211 3.47 8.00 -12.94
CA GLU A 211 2.68 7.23 -13.90
C GLU A 211 2.73 7.85 -15.28
N ASN A 212 2.73 9.18 -15.36
CA ASN A 212 2.83 9.87 -16.63
C ASN A 212 4.19 9.59 -17.32
N SER A 213 5.29 9.55 -16.56
CA SER A 213 6.63 9.33 -17.13
C SER A 213 6.81 7.95 -17.77
N ILE A 214 6.05 6.93 -17.32
CA ILE A 214 6.15 5.57 -17.87
C ILE A 214 5.20 5.34 -19.06
N ARG A 215 4.32 6.29 -19.40
CA ARG A 215 3.40 6.17 -20.54
C ARG A 215 4.15 6.21 -21.87
N ARG A 216 3.57 5.55 -22.87
CA ARG A 216 4.06 5.62 -24.25
C ARG A 216 3.91 7.03 -24.82
N GLU A 217 2.81 7.70 -24.46
CA GLU A 217 2.49 9.07 -24.84
C GLU A 217 2.15 9.87 -23.58
N PRO A 218 3.15 10.43 -22.88
CA PRO A 218 2.92 11.20 -21.67
C PRO A 218 2.12 12.46 -21.97
N PHE A 219 1.29 12.91 -21.03
CA PHE A 219 0.71 14.24 -21.04
C PHE A 219 1.80 15.30 -20.83
N LEU A 220 1.74 16.39 -21.57
CA LEU A 220 2.50 17.60 -21.22
C LEU A 220 1.81 18.26 -20.03
N MET A 221 2.55 18.39 -18.93
CA MET A 221 2.00 18.85 -17.66
C MET A 221 2.50 20.23 -17.28
N THR A 222 1.60 21.07 -16.77
CA THR A 222 1.92 22.39 -16.24
C THR A 222 1.30 22.57 -14.85
N MET A 223 2.07 23.10 -13.90
CA MET A 223 1.58 23.58 -12.61
C MET A 223 1.43 25.09 -12.70
N ALA A 224 0.21 25.54 -12.95
CA ALA A 224 -0.15 26.95 -13.15
C ALA A 224 -0.42 27.66 -11.82
N GLY A 225 -0.29 28.98 -11.79
CA GLY A 225 -0.55 29.79 -10.60
C GLY A 225 0.34 29.40 -9.42
N PHE A 226 1.58 28.96 -9.68
CA PHE A 226 2.45 28.47 -8.63
C PHE A 226 2.84 29.63 -7.69
N PRO A 227 2.61 29.51 -6.38
CA PRO A 227 2.88 30.56 -5.40
C PRO A 227 4.34 31.03 -5.47
N LYS A 228 4.59 32.29 -5.09
CA LYS A 228 5.98 32.74 -4.81
C LYS A 228 6.58 31.88 -3.70
N ALA A 229 7.90 31.79 -3.64
CA ALA A 229 8.61 31.01 -2.63
C ALA A 229 8.05 31.30 -1.22
N GLY A 230 7.60 30.24 -0.56
CA GLY A 230 6.91 30.30 0.73
C GLY A 230 6.82 28.90 1.35
N GLU A 231 6.43 28.83 2.62
CA GLU A 231 6.40 27.57 3.38
C GLU A 231 5.46 26.53 2.73
N VAL A 232 4.27 26.95 2.32
CA VAL A 232 3.29 26.10 1.63
C VAL A 232 3.86 25.52 0.32
N ALA A 233 4.49 26.36 -0.49
CA ALA A 233 5.11 25.96 -1.75
C ALA A 233 6.23 24.94 -1.51
N SER A 234 7.10 25.22 -0.54
CA SER A 234 8.21 24.33 -0.15
C SER A 234 7.70 23.00 0.39
N GLN A 235 6.67 23.01 1.24
CA GLN A 235 6.05 21.80 1.78
C GLN A 235 5.43 20.95 0.67
N PHE A 236 4.72 21.59 -0.26
CA PHE A 236 4.13 20.92 -1.40
C PHE A 236 5.22 20.24 -2.26
N LEU A 237 6.26 20.97 -2.65
CA LEU A 237 7.36 20.42 -3.47
C LEU A 237 8.12 19.30 -2.76
N LYS A 238 8.37 19.44 -1.45
CA LYS A 238 8.95 18.37 -0.60
C LYS A 238 8.09 17.11 -0.60
N SER A 239 6.77 17.27 -0.66
CA SER A 239 5.82 16.14 -0.74
C SER A 239 5.77 15.52 -2.14
N VAL A 240 6.02 16.30 -3.19
CA VAL A 240 6.18 15.81 -4.56
C VAL A 240 7.49 15.02 -4.73
N GLN A 241 8.56 15.38 -4.01
CA GLN A 241 9.86 14.69 -3.94
C GLN A 241 10.70 14.65 -5.23
N PHE A 242 10.26 15.30 -6.31
CA PHE A 242 10.99 15.33 -7.58
C PHE A 242 11.92 16.54 -7.74
N TYR A 243 11.55 17.66 -7.13
CA TYR A 243 12.18 18.97 -7.36
C TYR A 243 13.43 19.21 -6.49
N ASP A 244 13.63 18.43 -5.44
CA ASP A 244 14.81 18.53 -4.54
C ASP A 244 16.04 17.75 -5.06
N SER A 245 16.05 17.43 -6.35
CA SER A 245 17.06 16.56 -6.97
C SER A 245 18.21 17.38 -7.59
N PRO A 246 19.49 17.03 -7.35
CA PRO A 246 20.63 17.76 -7.92
C PRO A 246 20.68 17.71 -9.46
N TYR A 247 20.04 16.71 -10.06
CA TYR A 247 19.93 16.52 -11.51
C TYR A 247 18.58 16.98 -12.09
N LEU A 248 17.99 18.05 -11.55
CA LEU A 248 16.67 18.53 -11.99
C LEU A 248 16.61 18.78 -13.51
N ALA A 249 17.67 19.33 -14.08
CA ALA A 249 17.77 19.63 -15.52
C ALA A 249 17.75 18.39 -16.43
N GLN A 250 17.93 17.20 -15.89
CA GLN A 250 17.90 15.93 -16.64
C GLN A 250 16.54 15.23 -16.54
N LYS A 251 15.60 15.78 -15.77
CA LYS A 251 14.28 15.18 -15.53
C LYS A 251 13.19 15.90 -16.31
N PHE A 252 12.31 15.13 -16.92
CA PHE A 252 11.07 15.64 -17.51
C PHE A 252 10.01 15.72 -16.40
N LEU A 253 9.80 16.93 -15.90
CA LEU A 253 8.84 17.25 -14.85
C LEU A 253 7.81 18.26 -15.36
N PRO A 254 6.65 18.40 -14.69
CA PRO A 254 5.70 19.45 -15.02
C PRO A 254 6.35 20.84 -14.98
N VAL A 255 5.95 21.70 -15.91
CA VAL A 255 6.43 23.09 -15.95
C VAL A 255 5.82 23.85 -14.77
N LEU A 256 6.66 24.35 -13.87
CA LEU A 256 6.23 25.25 -12.80
C LEU A 256 6.15 26.67 -13.34
N THR A 257 4.98 27.31 -13.26
CA THR A 257 4.80 28.69 -13.72
C THR A 257 3.98 29.51 -12.76
N LYS A 258 4.37 30.78 -12.58
CA LYS A 258 3.60 31.77 -11.82
C LYS A 258 2.37 32.24 -12.57
N LYS A 259 2.36 32.06 -13.90
CA LYS A 259 1.25 32.47 -14.76
C LYS A 259 -0.02 31.72 -14.37
N SER A 260 -1.11 32.45 -14.31
CA SER A 260 -2.45 31.88 -14.17
C SER A 260 -2.84 31.07 -15.41
N VAL A 261 -3.88 30.25 -15.32
CA VAL A 261 -4.33 29.40 -16.44
C VAL A 261 -4.76 30.26 -17.64
N GLU A 262 -5.45 31.37 -17.36
CA GLU A 262 -5.90 32.36 -18.34
C GLU A 262 -4.75 33.13 -19.01
N GLU A 263 -3.59 33.24 -18.36
CA GLU A 263 -2.38 33.79 -18.99
C GLU A 263 -1.62 32.78 -19.86
N ILE A 264 -1.74 31.49 -19.55
CA ILE A 264 -1.12 30.41 -20.34
C ILE A 264 -1.97 30.14 -21.59
N PHE A 265 -3.29 30.18 -21.46
CA PHE A 265 -4.26 29.97 -22.53
C PHE A 265 -5.18 31.20 -22.64
N PRO A 266 -4.80 32.21 -23.45
CA PRO A 266 -5.58 33.44 -23.59
C PRO A 266 -6.98 33.21 -24.16
N ASP A 267 -7.13 32.23 -25.06
CA ASP A 267 -8.45 31.80 -25.55
C ASP A 267 -9.07 30.79 -24.58
N ARG A 268 -10.20 31.19 -23.98
CA ARG A 268 -10.95 30.40 -23.01
C ARG A 268 -11.58 29.14 -23.60
N ASN A 269 -11.73 29.07 -24.93
CA ASN A 269 -12.27 27.90 -25.60
C ASN A 269 -11.25 26.77 -25.76
N GLU A 270 -9.95 27.05 -25.53
CA GLU A 270 -8.85 26.10 -25.65
C GLU A 270 -8.73 25.15 -24.46
N PHE A 271 -9.30 25.51 -23.30
CA PHE A 271 -9.21 24.72 -22.09
C PHE A 271 -10.56 24.48 -21.43
N VAL A 272 -10.62 23.46 -20.59
CA VAL A 272 -11.78 23.16 -19.75
C VAL A 272 -11.35 22.78 -18.34
N TYR A 273 -12.03 23.34 -17.34
CA TYR A 273 -11.84 22.92 -15.95
C TYR A 273 -12.66 21.67 -15.63
N ILE A 274 -12.04 20.74 -14.92
CA ILE A 274 -12.67 19.54 -14.41
C ILE A 274 -12.98 19.77 -12.93
N SER A 275 -14.26 19.74 -12.57
CA SER A 275 -14.73 19.78 -11.19
C SER A 275 -15.93 18.86 -11.00
N ARG A 276 -16.01 18.20 -9.85
CA ARG A 276 -17.15 17.36 -9.46
C ARG A 276 -18.47 18.15 -9.34
N HIS A 277 -18.40 19.46 -9.13
CA HIS A 277 -19.57 20.32 -8.90
C HIS A 277 -20.09 21.01 -10.16
N ALA A 278 -19.46 20.76 -11.30
CA ALA A 278 -19.92 21.30 -12.57
C ALA A 278 -21.30 20.74 -12.97
N LYS A 279 -22.08 21.52 -13.71
CA LYS A 279 -23.40 21.07 -14.20
C LYS A 279 -23.29 20.19 -15.45
N ARG A 280 -22.40 20.57 -16.38
CA ARG A 280 -22.23 19.91 -17.67
C ARG A 280 -21.26 18.74 -17.56
N TYR A 281 -21.54 17.67 -18.31
CA TYR A 281 -20.63 16.54 -18.41
C TYR A 281 -19.50 16.83 -19.40
N LEU A 282 -18.34 16.26 -19.14
CA LEU A 282 -17.27 16.12 -20.12
C LEU A 282 -17.55 14.84 -20.92
N GLU A 283 -17.85 14.98 -22.21
CA GLU A 283 -18.28 13.89 -23.08
C GLU A 283 -17.55 13.93 -24.42
N GLY A 284 -17.55 12.79 -25.12
CA GLY A 284 -16.86 12.63 -26.40
C GLY A 284 -15.34 12.48 -26.26
N PRO A 285 -14.62 12.54 -27.38
CA PRO A 285 -13.16 12.61 -27.39
C PRO A 285 -12.66 13.85 -26.66
N LEU A 286 -11.40 13.81 -26.21
CA LEU A 286 -10.79 14.98 -25.60
C LEU A 286 -10.46 16.04 -26.68
N ASP A 287 -11.36 17.01 -26.86
CA ASP A 287 -11.34 18.01 -27.95
C ASP A 287 -10.61 19.32 -27.61
N LYS A 288 -10.40 19.61 -26.32
CA LYS A 288 -9.69 20.80 -25.85
C LYS A 288 -8.18 20.66 -25.90
N LYS A 289 -7.46 21.78 -26.10
CA LYS A 289 -5.99 21.82 -26.02
C LYS A 289 -5.49 21.52 -24.62
N ALA A 290 -6.23 21.90 -23.59
CA ALA A 290 -5.86 21.66 -22.19
C ALA A 290 -7.04 21.27 -21.30
N TYR A 291 -6.76 20.39 -20.34
CA TYR A 291 -7.69 20.03 -19.27
C TYR A 291 -7.09 20.42 -17.93
N VAL A 292 -7.86 21.19 -17.18
CA VAL A 292 -7.39 21.83 -15.96
C VAL A 292 -8.08 21.19 -14.77
N PHE A 293 -7.33 20.86 -13.73
CA PHE A 293 -7.89 20.50 -12.44
C PHE A 293 -7.33 21.42 -11.36
N GLY A 294 -8.20 22.02 -10.55
CA GLY A 294 -7.80 22.81 -9.40
C GLY A 294 -7.21 21.90 -8.35
N LEU A 295 -5.96 22.13 -7.93
CA LEU A 295 -5.25 21.26 -7.00
C LEU A 295 -5.70 21.52 -5.55
N CYS A 296 -6.87 20.99 -5.21
CA CYS A 296 -7.52 21.12 -3.91
C CYS A 296 -8.28 19.81 -3.57
N PHE A 297 -9.10 19.78 -2.52
CA PHE A 297 -10.03 18.66 -2.35
C PHE A 297 -11.45 18.94 -2.90
N ASP A 298 -11.66 20.19 -3.34
CA ASP A 298 -12.91 20.71 -3.89
C ASP A 298 -14.12 20.37 -2.99
N TYR A 299 -13.97 20.48 -1.65
CA TYR A 299 -15.04 20.20 -0.69
C TYR A 299 -16.07 21.33 -0.66
N GLY A 300 -15.59 22.58 -0.68
CA GLY A 300 -16.38 23.80 -0.62
C GLY A 300 -16.79 24.37 -1.98
N ARG A 301 -16.55 23.65 -3.08
CA ARG A 301 -16.78 24.11 -4.47
C ARG A 301 -15.84 25.24 -4.90
N GLU A 302 -14.63 25.21 -4.38
CA GLU A 302 -13.56 26.18 -4.60
C GLU A 302 -13.29 26.33 -6.10
N THR A 303 -13.16 25.22 -6.82
CA THR A 303 -12.89 25.22 -8.26
C THR A 303 -14.06 25.84 -9.04
N LEU A 304 -15.30 25.51 -8.65
CA LEU A 304 -16.50 26.06 -9.28
C LEU A 304 -16.64 27.57 -9.03
N GLY A 305 -16.30 28.04 -7.83
CA GLY A 305 -16.33 29.46 -7.47
C GLY A 305 -15.40 30.29 -8.34
N VAL A 306 -14.15 29.84 -8.49
CA VAL A 306 -13.16 30.49 -9.37
C VAL A 306 -13.64 30.47 -10.81
N CYS A 307 -14.06 29.32 -11.34
CA CYS A 307 -14.51 29.22 -12.72
C CYS A 307 -15.71 30.11 -13.03
N ARG A 308 -16.65 30.26 -12.09
CA ARG A 308 -17.80 31.18 -12.27
C ARG A 308 -17.38 32.64 -12.28
N THR A 309 -16.47 33.02 -11.40
CA THR A 309 -15.98 34.40 -11.28
C THR A 309 -15.26 34.83 -12.56
N HIS A 310 -14.45 33.93 -13.13
CA HIS A 310 -13.70 34.21 -14.35
C HIS A 310 -14.44 33.84 -15.64
N GLY A 311 -15.58 33.14 -15.56
CA GLY A 311 -16.35 32.68 -16.71
C GLY A 311 -15.62 31.60 -17.53
N PHE A 312 -15.00 30.63 -16.86
CA PHE A 312 -14.33 29.49 -17.50
C PHE A 312 -15.31 28.34 -17.80
N ASP A 313 -15.09 27.61 -18.89
CA ASP A 313 -15.84 26.36 -19.14
C ASP A 313 -15.45 25.34 -18.07
N ILE A 314 -16.46 24.80 -17.40
CA ILE A 314 -16.29 23.84 -16.31
C ILE A 314 -17.21 22.65 -16.53
N ARG A 315 -16.61 21.46 -16.47
CA ARG A 315 -17.30 20.19 -16.72
C ARG A 315 -16.97 19.18 -15.63
N ARG A 316 -17.87 18.21 -15.42
CA ARG A 316 -17.68 17.09 -14.51
C ARG A 316 -17.54 15.80 -15.28
N LEU A 317 -16.83 14.83 -14.72
CA LEU A 317 -16.74 13.49 -15.29
C LEU A 317 -18.15 12.87 -15.41
N PRO A 318 -18.46 12.12 -16.48
CA PRO A 318 -19.77 11.51 -16.71
C PRO A 318 -20.00 10.24 -15.87
N ILE A 319 -19.59 10.27 -14.59
CA ILE A 319 -19.71 9.14 -13.65
C ILE A 319 -21.15 8.67 -13.57
N GLU A 320 -22.10 9.60 -13.45
CA GLU A 320 -23.53 9.29 -13.30
C GLU A 320 -24.16 8.67 -14.55
N LYS A 321 -23.54 8.86 -15.72
CA LYS A 321 -24.02 8.28 -16.99
C LYS A 321 -23.54 6.83 -17.16
N HIS A 322 -22.32 6.53 -16.75
CA HIS A 322 -21.68 5.25 -17.06
C HIS A 322 -21.49 4.32 -15.85
N VAL A 323 -21.63 4.83 -14.63
CA VAL A 323 -21.25 4.09 -13.42
C VAL A 323 -22.37 4.18 -12.37
N LYS A 324 -22.94 3.02 -12.03
CA LYS A 324 -23.87 2.89 -10.90
C LYS A 324 -23.07 2.96 -9.59
N TRP A 325 -23.01 4.16 -9.02
CA TRP A 325 -22.30 4.40 -7.76
C TRP A 325 -23.14 3.92 -6.57
N VAL A 326 -22.69 2.88 -5.88
CA VAL A 326 -23.44 2.24 -4.79
C VAL A 326 -23.06 2.82 -3.43
N VAL A 327 -21.75 2.91 -3.14
CA VAL A 327 -21.27 3.23 -1.78
C VAL A 327 -20.24 4.36 -1.77
N GLY A 328 -20.36 5.23 -0.76
CA GLY A 328 -19.37 6.24 -0.42
C GLY A 328 -19.46 7.53 -1.25
N PRO A 329 -18.62 8.53 -0.95
CA PRO A 329 -18.65 9.81 -1.66
C PRO A 329 -18.08 9.68 -3.07
N LYS A 330 -18.67 10.37 -4.05
CA LYS A 330 -18.19 10.46 -5.45
C LYS A 330 -16.94 11.36 -5.57
N ILE A 331 -15.88 11.02 -4.84
CA ILE A 331 -14.61 11.74 -4.84
C ILE A 331 -13.57 10.83 -5.49
N ILE A 332 -13.06 11.27 -6.63
CA ILE A 332 -12.05 10.54 -7.38
C ILE A 332 -10.68 11.19 -7.13
N PRO A 333 -9.66 10.43 -6.68
CA PRO A 333 -8.30 10.95 -6.55
C PRO A 333 -7.74 11.45 -7.90
N TYR A 334 -6.91 12.49 -7.90
CA TYR A 334 -6.31 13.03 -9.13
C TYR A 334 -5.54 12.02 -9.98
N PRO A 335 -4.77 11.06 -9.42
CA PRO A 335 -4.16 10.00 -10.21
C PRO A 335 -5.19 9.25 -11.05
N ASN A 336 -6.34 8.93 -10.46
CA ASN A 336 -7.41 8.22 -11.15
C ASN A 336 -8.07 9.10 -12.22
N ILE A 337 -8.24 10.41 -11.97
CA ILE A 337 -8.73 11.36 -12.99
C ILE A 337 -7.79 11.35 -14.21
N VAL A 338 -6.47 11.46 -14.00
CA VAL A 338 -5.50 11.47 -15.10
C VAL A 338 -5.45 10.12 -15.84
N ARG A 339 -5.65 8.99 -15.17
CA ARG A 339 -5.80 7.68 -15.84
C ARG A 339 -7.10 7.57 -16.64
N ILE A 340 -8.21 8.10 -16.12
CA ILE A 340 -9.48 8.13 -16.87
C ILE A 340 -9.28 8.94 -18.16
N LEU A 341 -8.71 10.14 -18.07
CA LEU A 341 -8.46 10.98 -19.26
C LEU A 341 -7.53 10.31 -20.26
N ASP A 342 -6.53 9.56 -19.78
CA ASP A 342 -5.66 8.77 -20.66
C ASP A 342 -6.41 7.71 -21.44
N ASN A 343 -7.20 6.90 -20.73
CA ASN A 343 -7.97 5.82 -21.34
C ASN A 343 -9.00 6.38 -22.32
N VAL A 344 -9.62 7.53 -22.01
CA VAL A 344 -10.54 8.23 -22.91
C VAL A 344 -9.80 8.72 -24.16
N TYR A 345 -8.59 9.27 -24.01
CA TYR A 345 -7.78 9.69 -25.16
C TYR A 345 -7.41 8.48 -26.04
N GLU A 346 -6.91 7.40 -25.44
CA GLU A 346 -6.48 6.18 -26.17
C GLU A 346 -7.65 5.46 -26.86
N SER A 347 -8.84 5.51 -26.27
CA SER A 347 -10.07 4.90 -26.82
C SER A 347 -10.88 5.84 -27.71
N ASN A 348 -10.41 7.08 -27.91
CA ASN A 348 -11.13 8.10 -28.66
C ASN A 348 -12.56 8.36 -28.13
N GLY A 349 -12.73 8.39 -26.80
CA GLY A 349 -13.99 8.80 -26.16
C GLY A 349 -14.75 7.73 -25.35
N ASP A 350 -14.19 6.54 -25.10
CA ASP A 350 -14.87 5.53 -24.27
C ASP A 350 -14.78 5.84 -22.77
N TRP A 351 -15.69 6.68 -22.31
CA TRP A 351 -15.83 7.05 -20.90
C TRP A 351 -16.25 5.88 -20.00
N GLY A 352 -17.05 4.94 -20.51
CA GLY A 352 -17.59 3.86 -19.70
C GLY A 352 -16.50 2.92 -19.21
N THR A 353 -15.72 2.40 -20.14
CA THR A 353 -14.58 1.52 -19.83
C THR A 353 -13.51 2.28 -19.04
N ALA A 354 -13.22 3.53 -19.41
CA ALA A 354 -12.24 4.35 -18.70
C ALA A 354 -12.62 4.58 -17.22
N LEU A 355 -13.88 4.86 -16.93
CA LEU A 355 -14.38 5.06 -15.56
C LEU A 355 -14.38 3.75 -14.76
N LEU A 356 -14.89 2.65 -15.34
CA LEU A 356 -14.96 1.36 -14.64
C LEU A 356 -13.58 0.79 -14.30
N ASN A 357 -12.59 0.98 -15.17
CA ASN A 357 -11.22 0.49 -14.95
C ASN A 357 -10.46 1.28 -13.87
N ASN A 358 -10.83 2.56 -13.66
CA ASN A 358 -10.08 3.47 -12.79
C ASN A 358 -10.81 3.83 -11.49
N ILE A 359 -12.11 3.53 -11.37
CA ILE A 359 -12.85 3.69 -10.12
C ILE A 359 -12.73 2.39 -9.30
N SER A 360 -12.48 2.52 -8.00
CA SER A 360 -12.34 1.35 -7.12
C SER A 360 -13.64 0.55 -7.07
N LYS A 361 -13.55 -0.78 -7.27
CA LYS A 361 -14.69 -1.71 -7.24
C LYS A 361 -15.54 -1.62 -5.96
N ARG A 362 -14.97 -1.20 -4.83
CA ARG A 362 -15.72 -0.99 -3.58
C ARG A 362 -16.87 0.03 -3.72
N HIS A 363 -16.75 0.99 -4.63
CA HIS A 363 -17.79 1.99 -4.89
C HIS A 363 -18.90 1.46 -5.82
N LEU A 364 -18.64 0.31 -6.47
CA LEU A 364 -19.48 -0.27 -7.51
C LEU A 364 -20.22 -1.53 -7.04
N ARG A 365 -19.65 -2.25 -6.07
CA ARG A 365 -20.22 -3.48 -5.52
C ARG A 365 -21.42 -3.22 -4.62
N GLN A 366 -22.40 -4.10 -4.67
CA GLN A 366 -23.53 -4.09 -3.73
C GLN A 366 -23.08 -4.50 -2.33
N GLU A 367 -23.88 -4.17 -1.32
CA GLU A 367 -23.55 -4.47 0.09
C GLU A 367 -23.36 -5.98 0.32
N GLU A 368 -24.19 -6.82 -0.30
CA GLU A 368 -24.07 -8.29 -0.24
C GLU A 368 -22.76 -8.82 -0.85
N GLU A 369 -22.34 -8.28 -1.99
CA GLU A 369 -21.06 -8.64 -2.59
C GLU A 369 -19.87 -8.14 -1.74
N GLN A 370 -20.04 -7.01 -1.06
CA GLN A 370 -19.04 -6.48 -0.15
C GLN A 370 -18.90 -7.36 1.10
N THR A 371 -20.00 -7.80 1.70
CA THR A 371 -19.97 -8.71 2.86
C THR A 371 -19.41 -10.07 2.47
N ALA A 372 -19.80 -10.63 1.33
CA ALA A 372 -19.25 -11.87 0.79
C ALA A 372 -17.73 -11.75 0.51
N SER A 373 -17.29 -10.70 -0.18
CA SER A 373 -15.88 -10.50 -0.46
C SER A 373 -15.05 -10.17 0.79
N ALA A 374 -15.63 -9.48 1.78
CA ALA A 374 -15.01 -9.28 3.08
C ALA A 374 -14.90 -10.61 3.85
N HIS A 375 -15.91 -11.48 3.80
CA HIS A 375 -15.86 -12.81 4.38
C HIS A 375 -14.74 -13.65 3.76
N ILE A 376 -14.70 -13.75 2.44
CA ILE A 376 -13.64 -14.46 1.70
C ILE A 376 -12.26 -13.90 2.06
N THR A 377 -12.10 -12.57 2.12
CA THR A 377 -10.80 -11.95 2.48
C THR A 377 -10.42 -12.26 3.92
N ARG A 378 -11.38 -12.32 4.85
CA ARG A 378 -11.14 -12.72 6.25
C ARG A 378 -10.75 -14.18 6.34
N GLU A 379 -11.39 -15.07 5.58
CA GLU A 379 -11.02 -16.49 5.52
C GLU A 379 -9.65 -16.69 4.93
N ILE A 380 -9.30 -16.05 3.82
CA ILE A 380 -7.94 -16.13 3.24
C ILE A 380 -6.90 -15.65 4.27
N LYS A 381 -7.17 -14.58 5.01
CA LYS A 381 -6.27 -14.11 6.07
C LYS A 381 -6.20 -15.10 7.23
N ARG A 382 -7.31 -15.73 7.61
CA ARG A 382 -7.37 -16.77 8.65
C ARG A 382 -6.55 -17.98 8.20
N GLU A 383 -6.75 -18.49 7.00
CA GLU A 383 -5.97 -19.59 6.43
C GLU A 383 -4.49 -19.25 6.30
N GLN A 384 -4.14 -18.03 5.88
CA GLN A 384 -2.74 -17.59 5.85
C GLN A 384 -2.13 -17.55 7.26
N HIS A 385 -2.92 -17.14 8.25
CA HIS A 385 -2.49 -17.14 9.65
C HIS A 385 -2.35 -18.58 10.18
N GLU A 386 -3.32 -19.46 9.92
CA GLU A 386 -3.29 -20.88 10.30
C GLU A 386 -2.11 -21.60 9.63
N ARG A 387 -1.85 -21.38 8.34
CA ARG A 387 -0.66 -21.93 7.65
C ARG A 387 0.64 -21.42 8.26
N PHE A 388 0.66 -20.14 8.65
CA PHE A 388 1.82 -19.56 9.32
C PHE A 388 2.01 -20.19 10.72
N ASP A 389 0.93 -20.37 11.47
CA ASP A 389 0.93 -21.01 12.78
C ASP A 389 1.28 -22.50 12.68
N GLU A 390 0.82 -23.22 11.66
CA GLU A 390 1.20 -24.60 11.36
C GLU A 390 2.68 -24.72 11.00
N LEU A 391 3.24 -23.77 10.25
CA LEU A 391 4.69 -23.73 9.98
C LEU A 391 5.50 -23.52 11.27
N ILE A 392 4.99 -22.66 12.17
CA ILE A 392 5.59 -22.42 13.49
C ILE A 392 5.45 -23.65 14.39
N ILE A 393 4.26 -24.23 14.51
CA ILE A 393 3.98 -25.42 15.31
C ILE A 393 4.75 -26.62 14.77
N GLY A 394 4.85 -26.77 13.45
CA GLY A 394 5.68 -27.77 12.77
C GLY A 394 7.16 -27.64 13.14
N HIS A 395 7.70 -26.43 13.17
CA HIS A 395 9.06 -26.18 13.67
C HIS A 395 9.21 -26.57 15.15
N ILE A 396 8.22 -26.24 16.00
CA ILE A 396 8.24 -26.55 17.43
C ILE A 396 8.06 -28.06 17.71
N THR A 397 7.21 -28.75 16.95
CA THR A 397 6.92 -30.19 17.14
C THR A 397 8.01 -31.08 16.57
N MET A 398 8.63 -30.73 15.44
CA MET A 398 9.82 -31.43 14.95
C MET A 398 10.99 -31.29 15.92
N GLY A 399 11.15 -30.14 16.59
CA GLY A 399 12.11 -29.98 17.69
C GLY A 399 11.82 -30.86 18.92
N ARG A 400 10.54 -31.13 19.22
CA ARG A 400 10.14 -31.99 20.36
C ARG A 400 10.19 -33.50 20.09
N SER A 401 9.95 -33.93 18.84
CA SER A 401 10.03 -35.36 18.47
C SER A 401 11.48 -35.86 18.45
N ALA A 402 12.40 -35.06 17.90
CA ALA A 402 13.84 -35.37 17.93
C ALA A 402 14.35 -35.55 19.37
N HIS A 403 13.80 -34.78 20.32
CA HIS A 403 14.19 -34.85 21.72
C HIS A 403 13.61 -36.07 22.48
N ARG A 404 12.48 -36.64 22.01
CA ARG A 404 11.86 -37.86 22.58
C ARG A 404 12.57 -39.13 22.13
N ASP A 405 12.97 -39.21 20.86
CA ASP A 405 13.71 -40.36 20.34
C ASP A 405 15.13 -40.43 20.89
N ASP A 406 15.75 -39.28 21.16
CA ASP A 406 17.08 -39.22 21.78
C ASP A 406 17.05 -39.55 23.30
N ARG A 407 15.93 -39.29 23.99
CA ARG A 407 15.69 -39.80 25.35
C ARG A 407 15.45 -41.31 25.35
N ARG A 408 14.67 -41.85 24.40
CA ARG A 408 14.47 -43.31 24.28
C ARG A 408 15.76 -44.05 23.97
N ARG A 409 16.66 -43.51 23.13
CA ARG A 409 18.00 -44.07 22.91
C ARG A 409 18.86 -44.03 24.16
N ARG A 410 18.89 -42.91 24.89
CA ARG A 410 19.65 -42.80 26.16
C ARG A 410 19.15 -43.74 27.25
N ASP A 411 17.84 -43.97 27.35
CA ASP A 411 17.28 -44.91 28.32
C ASP A 411 17.55 -46.36 27.89
N HIS A 412 17.53 -46.66 26.59
CA HIS A 412 17.86 -48.01 26.09
C HIS A 412 19.34 -48.37 26.31
N ASP A 413 20.26 -47.40 26.19
CA ASP A 413 21.68 -47.58 26.49
C ASP A 413 21.97 -47.65 28.00
N ARG A 414 21.21 -46.92 28.84
CA ARG A 414 21.29 -47.04 30.30
C ARG A 414 20.81 -48.40 30.81
N SER A 415 19.79 -48.99 30.17
CA SER A 415 19.32 -50.35 30.48
C SER A 415 20.40 -51.40 30.18
N ARG A 416 21.07 -51.31 29.03
CA ARG A 416 22.20 -52.19 28.68
C ARG A 416 23.44 -52.02 29.56
N SER A 417 23.64 -50.82 30.12
CA SER A 417 24.76 -50.55 31.05
C SER A 417 24.49 -51.04 32.47
N ARG A 418 23.22 -51.09 32.91
CA ARG A 418 22.82 -51.67 34.21
C ARG A 418 22.85 -53.19 34.22
N GLU A 419 22.58 -53.83 33.09
CA GLU A 419 22.59 -55.30 32.97
C GLU A 419 24.01 -55.91 33.06
N ARG A 420 25.06 -55.09 32.84
CA ARG A 420 26.46 -55.51 33.00
C ARG A 420 27.04 -55.31 34.41
N ARG A 421 26.26 -54.80 35.39
CA ARG A 421 26.78 -54.46 36.72
C ARG A 421 26.14 -55.18 37.91
N HIS A 422 25.25 -56.15 37.69
CA HIS A 422 24.70 -56.95 38.80
C HIS A 422 24.94 -58.45 38.60
N HIS A 423 26.22 -58.83 38.64
CA HIS A 423 26.66 -60.11 39.22
C HIS A 423 27.42 -59.80 40.51
N HIS A 424 26.67 -59.63 41.60
CA HIS A 424 26.99 -60.05 42.97
C HIS A 424 26.11 -59.29 43.98
N SER A 425 25.91 -59.99 45.11
CA SER A 425 25.16 -59.68 46.33
C SER A 425 23.65 -59.86 46.30
N GLU A 426 23.25 -60.85 47.09
CA GLU A 426 21.93 -61.32 47.46
C GLU A 426 21.11 -60.33 48.32
N GLU A 427 19.87 -60.76 48.56
CA GLU A 427 19.01 -60.53 49.72
C GLU A 427 17.96 -59.39 49.73
N ARG A 428 16.71 -59.88 49.76
CA ARG A 428 15.55 -59.47 50.59
C ARG A 428 14.65 -58.28 50.18
N LYS A 429 13.49 -58.69 49.64
CA LYS A 429 12.10 -58.51 50.15
C LYS A 429 11.44 -57.12 50.26
N HIS A 430 10.26 -57.08 49.60
CA HIS A 430 8.94 -56.49 49.95
C HIS A 430 8.47 -55.13 49.38
N PRO A 431 7.14 -54.98 49.15
CA PRO A 431 6.57 -54.11 48.12
C PRO A 431 5.79 -52.91 48.66
N VAL A 432 5.71 -51.82 47.90
CA VAL A 432 4.80 -50.70 48.20
C VAL A 432 4.06 -50.23 46.94
N LYS A 433 2.73 -50.12 47.11
CA LYS A 433 1.68 -49.66 46.18
C LYS A 433 1.73 -48.13 45.96
N SER A 434 1.20 -47.68 44.81
CA SER A 434 0.42 -46.43 44.57
C SER A 434 0.67 -45.93 43.12
N SER A 435 -0.24 -45.31 42.39
CA SER A 435 -1.67 -44.98 42.54
C SER A 435 -2.19 -44.50 41.18
N HIS A 436 -3.46 -44.77 40.93
CA HIS A 436 -4.27 -44.35 39.79
C HIS A 436 -4.30 -42.83 39.53
N SER A 437 -4.12 -42.39 38.28
CA SER A 437 -4.69 -41.13 37.77
C SER A 437 -4.82 -41.02 36.24
N SER A 438 -4.31 -41.98 35.45
CA SER A 438 -4.25 -41.86 33.97
C SER A 438 -5.45 -42.43 33.20
N GLU A 439 -6.43 -43.00 33.88
CA GLU A 439 -7.51 -43.75 33.21
C GLU A 439 -8.66 -42.86 32.72
N LYS A 440 -8.94 -41.72 33.39
CA LYS A 440 -10.06 -40.84 33.03
C LYS A 440 -9.84 -39.98 31.77
N GLN A 441 -8.60 -39.72 31.35
CA GLN A 441 -8.33 -38.94 30.13
C GLN A 441 -8.40 -39.77 28.83
N LYS A 442 -8.19 -41.09 28.93
CA LYS A 442 -8.28 -41.97 27.77
C LYS A 442 -9.72 -42.19 27.31
N ASP A 443 -10.68 -42.19 28.24
CA ASP A 443 -12.09 -42.41 27.90
C ASP A 443 -12.74 -41.18 27.24
N VAL A 444 -12.35 -39.96 27.62
CA VAL A 444 -12.83 -38.74 26.95
C VAL A 444 -12.33 -38.67 25.50
N SER A 445 -11.08 -39.07 25.27
CA SER A 445 -10.49 -39.07 23.92
C SER A 445 -11.16 -40.11 23.01
N LYS A 446 -11.45 -41.30 23.55
CA LYS A 446 -12.18 -42.35 22.81
C LYS A 446 -13.62 -41.95 22.46
N ASN A 447 -14.31 -41.24 23.36
CA ASN A 447 -15.67 -40.76 23.07
C ASN A 447 -15.70 -39.67 21.98
N ILE A 448 -14.71 -38.77 21.94
CA ILE A 448 -14.62 -37.74 20.89
C ILE A 448 -14.34 -38.39 19.52
N GLU A 449 -13.49 -39.43 19.49
CA GLU A 449 -13.15 -40.16 18.27
C GLU A 449 -14.34 -40.96 17.74
N ALA A 450 -15.13 -41.57 18.64
CA ALA A 450 -16.36 -42.28 18.29
C ALA A 450 -17.41 -41.34 17.67
N VAL A 451 -17.61 -40.14 18.24
CA VAL A 451 -18.54 -39.14 17.69
C VAL A 451 -18.07 -38.64 16.31
N ARG A 452 -16.77 -38.39 16.13
CA ARG A 452 -16.22 -37.98 14.81
C ARG A 452 -16.39 -39.08 13.76
N SER A 453 -16.18 -40.34 14.13
CA SER A 453 -16.40 -41.48 13.23
C SER A 453 -17.87 -41.58 12.80
N HIS A 454 -18.80 -41.36 13.74
CA HIS A 454 -20.23 -41.40 13.45
C HIS A 454 -20.67 -40.26 12.51
N MET A 455 -20.14 -39.05 12.68
CA MET A 455 -20.43 -37.92 11.78
C MET A 455 -19.88 -38.14 10.37
N ARG A 456 -18.70 -38.77 10.22
CA ARG A 456 -18.15 -39.13 8.90
C ARG A 456 -19.00 -40.17 8.21
N SER A 457 -19.42 -41.21 8.93
CA SER A 457 -20.31 -42.24 8.38
C SER A 457 -21.67 -41.68 7.93
N ALA A 458 -22.22 -40.69 8.64
CA ALA A 458 -23.48 -40.04 8.26
C ALA A 458 -23.32 -39.15 7.02
N LEU A 459 -22.18 -38.47 6.86
CA LEU A 459 -21.91 -37.67 5.67
C LEU A 459 -21.66 -38.55 4.45
N ASP A 460 -20.95 -39.66 4.62
CA ASP A 460 -20.71 -40.61 3.53
C ASP A 460 -22.01 -41.31 3.08
N SER A 461 -22.97 -41.55 3.99
CA SER A 461 -24.28 -42.10 3.61
C SER A 461 -25.14 -41.09 2.84
N VAL A 462 -25.05 -39.80 3.15
CA VAL A 462 -25.74 -38.73 2.41
C VAL A 462 -25.14 -38.57 1.02
N VAL A 463 -23.81 -38.59 0.90
CA VAL A 463 -23.12 -38.51 -0.40
C VAL A 463 -23.44 -39.74 -1.26
N ALA A 464 -23.48 -40.93 -0.67
CA ALA A 464 -23.89 -42.15 -1.38
C ALA A 464 -25.36 -42.11 -1.85
N SER A 465 -26.24 -41.41 -1.13
CA SER A 465 -27.65 -41.24 -1.54
C SER A 465 -27.88 -40.17 -2.62
N THR A 466 -26.88 -39.35 -2.95
CA THR A 466 -27.03 -38.22 -3.89
C THR A 466 -26.44 -38.49 -5.28
N SER A 467 -25.94 -39.71 -5.54
CA SER A 467 -25.37 -40.09 -6.82
C SER A 467 -26.13 -41.27 -7.41
N VAL A 468 -27.10 -40.98 -8.28
CA VAL A 468 -27.46 -41.67 -9.54
C VAL A 468 -28.83 -41.16 -9.99
N GLN A 469 -28.86 -40.33 -11.03
CA GLN A 469 -29.68 -40.53 -12.22
C GLN A 469 -29.25 -39.53 -13.31
N ALA A 470 -28.52 -40.06 -14.29
CA ALA A 470 -28.32 -39.44 -15.59
C ALA A 470 -29.57 -39.67 -16.44
N LEU A 471 -30.11 -38.62 -17.07
CA LEU A 471 -31.03 -38.70 -18.19
C LEU A 471 -30.76 -37.54 -19.16
N GLU A 472 -30.89 -37.89 -20.44
CA GLU A 472 -30.63 -37.23 -21.72
C GLU A 472 -31.22 -35.82 -21.94
N PRO A 473 -30.80 -35.10 -23.01
CA PRO A 473 -31.20 -33.72 -23.25
C PRO A 473 -32.47 -33.63 -24.10
N GLU A 474 -33.57 -33.08 -23.56
CA GLU A 474 -34.70 -32.64 -24.38
C GLU A 474 -35.32 -31.30 -23.91
N THR A 475 -35.53 -30.46 -24.92
CA THR A 475 -36.61 -29.49 -25.17
C THR A 475 -36.89 -28.34 -24.18
N ALA A 476 -36.90 -27.13 -24.77
CA ALA A 476 -37.36 -25.89 -24.16
C ALA A 476 -38.84 -25.99 -23.76
N VAL A 477 -39.13 -25.74 -22.49
CA VAL A 477 -40.49 -25.61 -21.97
C VAL A 477 -40.83 -24.11 -21.92
N ASP A 478 -41.60 -23.67 -22.90
CA ASP A 478 -42.41 -22.45 -22.81
C ASP A 478 -43.43 -22.63 -21.68
N LEU A 479 -43.34 -21.78 -20.65
CA LEU A 479 -44.37 -21.66 -19.63
C LEU A 479 -45.52 -20.83 -20.21
N ASP A 480 -46.46 -21.52 -20.86
CA ASP A 480 -47.74 -20.95 -21.26
C ASP A 480 -48.53 -20.56 -20.00
N LEU A 481 -48.47 -19.26 -19.67
CA LEU A 481 -49.39 -18.63 -18.74
C LEU A 481 -50.80 -18.73 -19.33
N SER A 482 -51.70 -19.38 -18.59
CA SER A 482 -53.11 -19.47 -18.96
C SER A 482 -53.67 -18.08 -19.30
N ALA A 483 -54.43 -17.98 -20.39
CA ALA A 483 -55.07 -16.73 -20.82
C ALA A 483 -55.90 -16.07 -19.71
N THR A 484 -56.42 -16.85 -18.77
CA THR A 484 -57.14 -16.34 -17.59
C THR A 484 -56.22 -15.66 -16.58
N GLU A 485 -55.01 -16.16 -16.40
CA GLU A 485 -54.00 -15.59 -15.50
C GLU A 485 -53.37 -14.32 -16.11
N ALA A 486 -53.11 -14.34 -17.43
CA ALA A 486 -52.67 -13.16 -18.16
C ALA A 486 -53.72 -12.03 -18.12
N ALA A 487 -55.00 -12.36 -18.30
CA ALA A 487 -56.10 -11.40 -18.20
C ALA A 487 -56.30 -10.87 -16.77
N SER A 488 -56.09 -11.70 -15.74
CA SER A 488 -56.17 -11.25 -14.35
C SER A 488 -55.07 -10.25 -14.01
N ARG A 489 -53.83 -10.51 -14.46
CA ARG A 489 -52.71 -9.58 -14.26
C ARG A 489 -52.90 -8.26 -15.01
N HIS A 490 -53.46 -8.29 -16.22
CA HIS A 490 -53.75 -7.06 -16.94
C HIS A 490 -54.79 -6.20 -16.23
N ARG A 491 -55.86 -6.80 -15.69
CA ARG A 491 -56.87 -6.06 -14.89
C ARG A 491 -56.32 -5.52 -13.58
N GLU A 492 -55.32 -6.16 -13.00
CA GLU A 492 -54.68 -5.70 -11.76
C GLU A 492 -53.74 -4.52 -12.02
N ILE A 493 -53.08 -4.48 -13.18
CA ILE A 493 -52.25 -3.36 -13.62
C ILE A 493 -53.11 -2.14 -13.98
N GLU A 494 -54.20 -2.31 -14.72
CA GLU A 494 -55.13 -1.21 -15.04
C GLU A 494 -55.76 -0.60 -13.77
N ARG A 495 -56.01 -1.42 -12.74
CA ARG A 495 -56.53 -0.96 -11.44
C ARG A 495 -55.54 -0.09 -10.66
N ILE A 496 -54.24 -0.22 -10.93
CA ILE A 496 -53.18 0.59 -10.31
C ILE A 496 -52.99 1.91 -11.08
N GLU A 497 -53.23 1.94 -12.40
CA GLU A 497 -53.01 3.13 -13.22
C GLU A 497 -54.18 4.14 -13.19
N GLU A 498 -55.42 3.71 -12.96
CA GLU A 498 -56.59 4.61 -12.89
C GLU A 498 -56.86 5.20 -11.48
N GLY A 499 -56.16 4.71 -10.45
CA GLY A 499 -56.33 5.16 -9.07
C GLY A 499 -55.30 6.22 -8.67
N ALA A 500 -55.69 7.50 -8.64
CA ALA A 500 -54.86 8.57 -8.07
C ALA A 500 -54.32 8.17 -6.68
N PHE A 501 -52.99 8.05 -6.58
CA PHE A 501 -52.24 7.59 -5.42
C PHE A 501 -52.60 8.42 -4.18
N ARG A 502 -53.54 7.95 -3.35
CA ARG A 502 -53.80 8.52 -2.03
C ARG A 502 -52.84 7.85 -1.05
N PRO A 503 -51.92 8.58 -0.40
CA PRO A 503 -51.06 7.99 0.60
C PRO A 503 -51.93 7.40 1.73
N ALA A 504 -51.80 6.09 1.96
CA ALA A 504 -52.47 5.41 3.06
C ALA A 504 -52.00 6.03 4.38
N VAL A 505 -52.90 6.72 5.08
CA VAL A 505 -52.66 7.20 6.44
C VAL A 505 -52.72 5.98 7.35
N PHE A 506 -51.55 5.49 7.74
CA PHE A 506 -51.40 4.41 8.70
C PHE A 506 -51.76 4.95 10.09
N GLN A 507 -52.98 4.68 10.57
CA GLN A 507 -53.33 4.88 11.97
C GLN A 507 -52.71 3.74 12.79
N SER A 508 -51.57 4.04 13.41
CA SER A 508 -50.96 3.20 14.44
C SER A 508 -51.82 3.24 15.70
N THR A 509 -52.54 2.14 15.97
CA THR A 509 -53.11 1.84 17.30
C THR A 509 -52.12 0.97 18.07
N ALA A 510 -51.03 1.57 18.54
CA ALA A 510 -50.22 0.99 19.61
C ALA A 510 -49.49 2.12 20.33
N GLY A 511 -49.95 2.43 21.54
CA GLY A 511 -49.31 3.38 22.44
C GLY A 511 -47.94 2.90 22.89
N GLY A 512 -47.00 3.84 23.01
CA GLY A 512 -45.68 3.56 23.59
C GLY A 512 -44.72 4.73 23.46
N ALA A 513 -44.60 5.49 24.54
CA ALA A 513 -43.48 6.37 24.92
C ALA A 513 -43.05 7.46 23.92
N GLY A 514 -43.44 8.70 24.22
CA GLY A 514 -43.09 9.90 23.48
C GLY A 514 -41.58 10.16 23.36
N GLY A 515 -41.13 10.33 22.12
CA GLY A 515 -39.88 11.00 21.78
C GLY A 515 -40.19 12.31 21.05
N ARG A 516 -39.97 13.44 21.73
CA ARG A 516 -40.04 14.79 21.14
C ARG A 516 -39.03 14.87 19.98
N ILE A 517 -39.52 15.00 18.75
CA ILE A 517 -38.68 15.36 17.59
C ILE A 517 -38.29 16.83 17.75
N ARG A 518 -37.05 17.09 18.17
CA ARG A 518 -36.43 18.42 18.09
C ARG A 518 -36.10 18.69 16.61
N LYS A 519 -36.50 19.86 16.12
CA LYS A 519 -35.97 20.42 14.87
C LYS A 519 -34.47 20.65 15.09
N GLU A 520 -33.63 19.97 14.33
CA GLU A 520 -32.18 20.13 14.39
C GLU A 520 -31.76 21.43 13.73
N ASP A 521 -31.06 22.29 14.48
CA ASP A 521 -30.45 23.52 14.00
C ASP A 521 -29.25 23.23 13.09
N ALA A 522 -28.98 24.11 12.13
CA ALA A 522 -27.94 23.92 11.11
C ALA A 522 -26.51 23.73 11.69
N SER A 523 -26.27 24.12 12.94
CA SER A 523 -25.02 23.89 13.67
C SER A 523 -24.76 22.40 13.97
N ASP A 524 -25.80 21.58 14.16
CA ASP A 524 -25.65 20.16 14.50
C ASP A 524 -25.22 19.30 13.30
N LYS A 525 -25.40 19.81 12.08
CA LYS A 525 -24.93 19.15 10.85
C LYS A 525 -23.41 19.07 10.78
N PHE A 526 -22.70 20.10 11.26
CA PHE A 526 -21.23 20.07 11.28
C PHE A 526 -20.72 19.06 12.31
N ALA A 527 -21.32 19.03 13.51
CA ALA A 527 -20.95 18.08 14.55
C ALA A 527 -21.24 16.62 14.15
N THR A 528 -22.31 16.36 13.40
CA THR A 528 -22.61 15.01 12.87
C THR A 528 -21.68 14.62 11.72
N VAL A 529 -21.28 15.56 10.85
CA VAL A 529 -20.27 15.30 9.81
C VAL A 529 -18.90 15.01 10.43
N GLU A 530 -18.50 15.77 11.46
CA GLU A 530 -17.24 15.55 12.17
C GLU A 530 -17.21 14.19 12.90
N LYS A 531 -18.31 13.79 13.55
CA LYS A 531 -18.43 12.45 14.16
C LYS A 531 -18.32 11.33 13.13
N LYS A 532 -18.94 11.49 11.95
CA LYS A 532 -18.84 10.51 10.85
C LYS A 532 -17.42 10.45 10.27
N GLN A 533 -16.72 11.58 10.19
CA GLN A 533 -15.33 11.64 9.77
C GLN A 533 -14.40 10.96 10.77
N VAL A 534 -14.57 11.20 12.07
CA VAL A 534 -13.80 10.53 13.13
C VAL A 534 -14.03 9.01 13.12
N ALA A 535 -15.26 8.57 12.88
CA ALA A 535 -15.57 7.14 12.73
C ALA A 535 -14.93 6.52 11.48
N HIS A 536 -14.96 7.25 10.36
CA HIS A 536 -14.31 6.86 9.11
C HIS A 536 -12.79 6.75 9.26
N ASP A 537 -12.16 7.76 9.88
CA ASP A 537 -10.71 7.79 10.07
C ASP A 537 -10.26 6.75 11.12
N LYS A 538 -11.08 6.48 12.15
CA LYS A 538 -10.89 5.35 13.08
C LYS A 538 -10.96 3.99 12.36
N ALA A 539 -11.82 3.84 11.36
CA ALA A 539 -11.93 2.62 10.56
C ALA A 539 -10.75 2.45 9.59
N ILE A 540 -10.22 3.54 9.03
CA ILE A 540 -9.08 3.50 8.09
C ILE A 540 -7.74 3.32 8.81
N PHE A 541 -7.53 4.07 9.89
CA PHE A 541 -6.22 4.19 10.54
C PHE A 541 -6.12 3.40 11.85
N GLY A 542 -7.21 2.76 12.28
CA GLY A 542 -7.27 1.95 13.50
C GLY A 542 -7.43 2.79 14.78
N ALA A 543 -7.61 2.10 15.92
CA ALA A 543 -7.97 2.73 17.20
C ALA A 543 -6.94 3.73 17.76
N LYS A 544 -5.70 3.74 17.25
CA LYS A 544 -4.57 4.56 17.75
C LYS A 544 -4.25 5.79 16.88
N TRP A 545 -5.09 6.15 15.91
CA TRP A 545 -4.77 7.24 14.98
C TRP A 545 -4.70 8.63 15.65
N GLN A 546 -5.47 8.85 16.72
CA GLN A 546 -5.43 10.10 17.50
C GLN A 546 -4.16 10.21 18.37
N ASP A 547 -3.53 9.09 18.72
CA ASP A 547 -2.28 9.08 19.50
C ASP A 547 -1.09 9.60 18.67
N LEU A 548 -1.15 9.44 17.34
CA LEU A 548 -0.17 10.03 16.41
C LEU A 548 -0.30 11.55 16.33
N GLN A 549 -1.53 12.09 16.34
CA GLN A 549 -1.75 13.54 16.34
C GLN A 549 -1.36 14.18 17.68
N LYS A 550 -1.65 13.54 18.81
CA LYS A 550 -1.23 14.04 20.14
C LYS A 550 0.29 14.03 20.32
N ARG A 551 1.01 13.09 19.69
CA ARG A 551 2.48 13.06 19.67
C ARG A 551 3.10 14.21 18.90
N GLU A 552 2.51 14.63 17.78
CA GLU A 552 3.03 15.76 16.99
C GLU A 552 2.83 17.11 17.68
N VAL A 553 1.83 17.25 18.55
CA VAL A 553 1.55 18.48 19.31
C VAL A 553 2.39 18.58 20.58
N SER A 554 2.88 17.47 21.14
CA SER A 554 3.73 17.47 22.34
C SER A 554 5.23 17.60 22.05
N ASP A 555 5.66 17.49 20.78
CA ASP A 555 7.08 17.55 20.37
C ASP A 555 7.52 18.97 19.94
N THR A 556 6.63 19.98 20.07
CA THR A 556 6.93 21.40 19.80
C THR A 556 7.21 22.21 21.07
N GLY A 557 7.61 21.55 22.16
CA GLY A 557 8.09 22.22 23.37
C GLY A 557 9.56 22.61 23.26
N ASP A 558 9.81 23.90 23.10
CA ASP A 558 11.02 24.66 23.47
C ASP A 558 12.35 23.89 23.50
N SER A 559 12.98 23.79 22.33
CA SER A 559 14.41 23.57 22.19
C SER A 559 14.93 24.58 21.17
N GLU A 560 15.24 25.79 21.64
CA GLU A 560 16.06 26.77 20.90
C GLU A 560 17.41 26.15 20.54
N LEU A 561 17.49 25.54 19.36
CA LEU A 561 18.77 25.26 18.71
C LEU A 561 19.22 26.53 18.01
N TYR A 562 20.13 27.24 18.67
CA TYR A 562 20.92 28.32 18.10
C TYR A 562 21.61 27.84 16.81
N ILE A 563 21.09 28.29 15.66
CA ILE A 563 21.73 28.15 14.36
C ILE A 563 22.56 29.42 14.15
N PRO A 564 23.90 29.33 14.04
CA PRO A 564 24.70 30.53 13.79
C PRO A 564 24.32 31.11 12.43
N GLU A 565 23.95 32.39 12.40
CA GLU A 565 23.77 33.18 11.18
C GLU A 565 25.09 33.24 10.42
N SER A 566 25.33 32.25 9.55
CA SER A 566 26.27 32.43 8.45
C SER A 566 25.48 32.90 7.24
N LYS A 567 25.52 34.21 7.01
CA LYS A 567 25.21 34.82 5.70
C LYS A 567 26.16 34.22 4.67
N ARG A 568 25.78 33.08 4.08
CA ARG A 568 26.24 32.71 2.74
C ARG A 568 25.07 32.96 1.83
N GLU A 569 25.10 34.13 1.17
CA GLU A 569 24.45 34.27 -0.12
C GLU A 569 24.96 33.11 -0.99
N VAL A 570 24.10 32.11 -1.19
CA VAL A 570 24.34 31.12 -2.22
C VAL A 570 24.09 31.86 -3.52
N GLU A 571 25.14 32.41 -4.10
CA GLU A 571 25.15 32.77 -5.51
C GLU A 571 24.74 31.51 -6.28
N LEU A 572 23.50 31.51 -6.80
CA LEU A 572 22.98 30.46 -7.66
C LEU A 572 23.96 30.27 -8.81
N ALA A 573 24.73 29.17 -8.75
CA ALA A 573 25.75 28.86 -9.72
C ALA A 573 25.14 28.75 -11.13
N GLY A 574 25.36 29.79 -11.94
CA GLY A 574 25.14 29.76 -13.38
C GLY A 574 24.60 31.06 -13.99
N PRO A 575 25.46 31.98 -14.48
CA PRO A 575 25.04 33.18 -15.23
C PRO A 575 24.39 32.88 -16.60
N LYS A 576 24.10 31.61 -16.93
CA LYS A 576 23.65 31.17 -18.26
C LYS A 576 22.15 31.39 -18.52
N PHE A 577 21.36 31.72 -17.50
CA PHE A 577 19.91 31.86 -17.63
C PHE A 577 19.41 33.32 -17.67
N PHE A 578 20.31 34.30 -17.49
CA PHE A 578 19.99 35.72 -17.67
C PHE A 578 20.16 36.21 -19.12
N VAL A 579 20.62 35.33 -20.01
CA VAL A 579 20.80 35.64 -21.42
C VAL A 579 19.49 35.37 -22.18
N ASP A 580 19.06 36.36 -22.95
CA ASP A 580 17.87 36.32 -23.81
C ASP A 580 17.83 35.02 -24.65
N VAL A 581 16.63 34.47 -24.80
CA VAL A 581 16.34 33.20 -25.49
C VAL A 581 16.94 33.22 -26.90
N LYS A 582 16.83 34.34 -27.62
CA LYS A 582 17.37 34.49 -28.99
C LYS A 582 18.89 34.35 -29.04
N VAL A 583 19.61 34.94 -28.09
CA VAL A 583 21.08 34.87 -28.02
C VAL A 583 21.55 33.46 -27.69
N ARG A 584 20.78 32.72 -26.87
CA ARG A 584 21.06 31.30 -26.60
C ARG A 584 20.83 30.43 -27.83
N GLU A 585 19.77 30.71 -28.59
CA GLU A 585 19.44 29.99 -29.83
C GLU A 585 20.51 30.17 -30.90
N GLU A 586 20.96 31.41 -31.15
CA GLU A 586 22.05 31.70 -32.10
C GLU A 586 23.36 31.01 -31.69
N LYS A 587 23.69 31.04 -30.40
CA LYS A 587 24.92 30.42 -29.88
C LYS A 587 24.88 28.89 -30.02
N TRP A 588 23.70 28.29 -29.83
CA TRP A 588 23.50 26.86 -30.04
C TRP A 588 23.60 26.47 -31.52
N LEU A 589 22.96 27.25 -32.41
CA LEU A 589 23.02 27.04 -33.86
C LEU A 589 24.46 27.14 -34.39
N LYS A 590 25.26 28.09 -33.87
CA LYS A 590 26.68 28.21 -34.21
C LYS A 590 27.47 26.95 -33.82
N LEU A 591 27.32 26.50 -32.57
CA LEU A 591 27.98 25.29 -32.05
C LEU A 591 27.56 24.02 -32.79
N PHE A 592 26.29 23.95 -33.19
CA PHE A 592 25.75 22.84 -33.98
C PHE A 592 26.37 22.80 -35.38
N ARG A 593 26.44 23.95 -36.06
CA ARG A 593 27.07 24.06 -37.39
C ARG A 593 28.55 23.71 -37.36
N GLU A 594 29.27 24.18 -36.34
CA GLU A 594 30.71 23.90 -36.15
C GLU A 594 30.97 22.40 -35.95
N ARG A 595 30.20 21.73 -35.08
CA ARG A 595 30.32 20.29 -34.87
C ARG A 595 29.95 19.48 -36.11
N ARG A 596 28.92 19.90 -36.83
CA ARG A 596 28.52 19.26 -38.09
C ARG A 596 29.60 19.42 -39.17
N SER A 597 30.25 20.59 -39.25
CA SER A 597 31.37 20.81 -40.17
C SER A 597 32.55 19.90 -39.82
N ASN A 598 32.90 19.77 -38.54
CA ASN A 598 34.00 18.92 -38.10
C ASN A 598 33.76 17.43 -38.38
N LEU A 599 32.51 16.98 -38.33
CA LEU A 599 32.13 15.59 -38.67
C LEU A 599 32.14 15.31 -40.18
N MET A 600 32.03 16.34 -41.03
CA MET A 600 32.05 16.19 -42.48
C MET A 600 33.44 16.42 -43.08
N CYS A 601 34.36 16.99 -42.30
CA CYS A 601 35.77 17.21 -42.68
C CYS A 601 36.73 16.16 -42.07
N SER A 602 36.21 15.20 -41.29
CA SER A 602 36.92 13.99 -40.83
C SER A 602 36.45 12.80 -41.66
#